data_AF-A0AAN7QHM5-F1
#
_entry.id   AF-A0AAN7QHM5-F1
#
_cell.length_a   1.000
_cell.length_b   1.000
_cell.length_c   1.000
_cell.angle_alpha   90.00
_cell.angle_beta   90.00
_cell.angle_gamma   90.00
#
_symmetry.space_group_name_H-M   'P 1'
#
loop_
_entity.id
_entity.type
_entity.pdbx_description
1 polymer ?
#
loop_
_entity_poly.entity_id
_entity_poly.type
_entity_poly.pdbx_seq_one_letter_code
_entity_poly.pdbx_strand_id
1 'polypeptide(L)'
;MSGHKYVNTSKLFADDDEDVDDETFLRNARHKYNPQPTLEQQRQLFQERKQEIEDRTIQSTERSISLLRDSEQVGIATAEELLRQREQLERTDKRLDEINQTLRFSQKHINGIKSVFSSLKNYISGRNDSNSPSLSSSSSSTQPSNATILENKYDYDCYENHPATRIRGLENNIPKQTSGSKNFSDRLDANLQEMHSSISKLKGLASELSNEIDGQNDLIITITDKTEMADITISKQNKEMQRILQK
;
A
#
# COMPACT_ATOMS: atom_id res chain seq x y z
N MET A 1 6.22 1.00 -45.50
CA MET A 1 4.82 1.42 -45.64
C MET A 1 4.18 0.54 -46.71
N SER A 2 3.39 -0.46 -46.31
CA SER A 2 2.81 -1.46 -47.23
C SER A 2 1.45 -0.96 -47.74
N GLY A 3 1.33 -0.72 -49.04
CA GLY A 3 0.10 -0.29 -49.69
C GLY A 3 -0.79 -1.48 -50.03
N HIS A 4 -1.85 -1.69 -49.25
CA HIS A 4 -2.91 -2.63 -49.61
C HIS A 4 -3.74 -2.05 -50.78
N LYS A 5 -3.72 -2.72 -51.94
CA LYS A 5 -4.69 -2.47 -53.02
C LYS A 5 -5.97 -3.22 -52.71
N TYR A 6 -7.04 -2.50 -52.43
CA TYR A 6 -8.38 -3.06 -52.32
C TYR A 6 -8.93 -3.35 -53.72
N VAL A 7 -9.46 -4.56 -53.91
CA VAL A 7 -10.33 -4.88 -55.06
C VAL A 7 -11.66 -4.17 -54.84
N ASN A 8 -12.10 -3.43 -55.86
CA ASN A 8 -13.31 -2.63 -55.83
C ASN A 8 -14.55 -3.53 -55.85
N THR A 9 -15.29 -3.61 -54.73
CA THR A 9 -16.46 -4.48 -54.57
C THR A 9 -17.77 -3.87 -55.10
N SER A 10 -17.69 -2.74 -55.81
CA SER A 10 -18.87 -2.00 -56.31
C SER A 10 -19.48 -2.55 -57.61
N LYS A 11 -19.01 -3.70 -58.11
CA LYS A 11 -19.53 -4.37 -59.32
C LYS A 11 -20.35 -5.64 -59.02
N LEU A 12 -21.06 -5.72 -57.90
CA LEU A 12 -21.85 -6.91 -57.55
C LEU A 12 -23.32 -6.88 -58.00
N PHE A 13 -23.81 -5.75 -58.55
CA PHE A 13 -25.23 -5.56 -58.89
C PHE A 13 -25.45 -4.75 -60.19
N ALA A 14 -24.60 -4.91 -61.19
CA ALA A 14 -24.90 -4.42 -62.53
C ALA A 14 -25.08 -5.63 -63.44
N ASP A 15 -26.35 -5.88 -63.79
CA ASP A 15 -26.78 -6.93 -64.70
C ASP A 15 -26.29 -6.66 -66.14
N ASP A 16 -26.04 -7.80 -66.81
CA ASP A 16 -25.98 -8.06 -68.24
C ASP A 16 -24.70 -7.70 -69.04
N ASP A 17 -24.10 -8.79 -69.56
CA ASP A 17 -23.29 -8.89 -70.80
C ASP A 17 -21.77 -8.60 -70.78
N GLU A 18 -21.06 -8.85 -69.69
CA GLU A 18 -19.61 -9.11 -69.76
C GLU A 18 -19.37 -10.61 -69.58
N ASP A 19 -19.27 -11.34 -70.70
CA ASP A 19 -18.72 -12.70 -70.73
C ASP A 19 -17.45 -12.70 -69.87
N VAL A 20 -17.48 -13.44 -68.76
CA VAL A 20 -16.31 -13.61 -67.91
C VAL A 20 -15.28 -14.32 -68.79
N ASP A 21 -14.34 -13.56 -69.34
CA ASP A 21 -13.33 -14.03 -70.27
C ASP A 21 -12.74 -15.35 -69.74
N ASP A 22 -12.63 -16.36 -70.61
CA ASP A 22 -12.15 -17.69 -70.25
C ASP A 22 -10.79 -17.59 -69.54
N GLU A 23 -9.98 -16.59 -69.89
CA GLU A 23 -8.74 -16.26 -69.19
C GLU A 23 -8.95 -15.81 -67.74
N THR A 24 -9.99 -15.03 -67.44
CA THR A 24 -10.34 -14.60 -66.08
C THR A 24 -10.84 -15.77 -65.24
N PHE A 25 -11.65 -16.64 -65.82
CA PHE A 25 -12.11 -17.87 -65.18
C PHE A 25 -10.96 -18.85 -64.91
N LEU A 26 -10.09 -19.09 -65.91
CA LEU A 26 -8.91 -19.95 -65.79
C LEU A 26 -7.83 -19.38 -64.87
N ARG A 27 -7.71 -18.05 -64.76
CA ARG A 27 -6.76 -17.38 -63.86
C ARG A 27 -7.19 -17.48 -62.41
N ASN A 28 -8.48 -17.49 -62.13
CA ASN A 28 -9.00 -17.72 -60.78
C ASN A 28 -8.94 -19.21 -60.39
N ALA A 29 -9.10 -20.11 -61.36
CA ALA A 29 -8.88 -21.56 -61.20
C ALA A 29 -7.38 -21.93 -61.04
N ARG A 30 -6.47 -21.08 -61.55
CA ARG A 30 -5.03 -21.12 -61.23
C ARG A 30 -4.75 -20.49 -59.86
N HIS A 31 -5.51 -20.86 -58.84
CA HIS A 31 -4.95 -20.88 -57.49
C HIS A 31 -3.79 -21.86 -57.54
N LYS A 32 -2.55 -21.34 -57.63
CA LYS A 32 -1.34 -22.11 -57.40
C LYS A 32 -1.62 -22.98 -56.19
N TYR A 33 -1.60 -24.30 -56.36
CA TYR A 33 -1.57 -25.23 -55.25
C TYR A 33 -0.36 -24.85 -54.41
N ASN A 34 -0.57 -24.00 -53.42
CA ASN A 34 0.33 -23.88 -52.31
C ASN A 34 0.16 -25.23 -51.61
N PRO A 35 1.17 -26.13 -51.62
CA PRO A 35 1.01 -27.41 -50.95
C PRO A 35 0.67 -27.08 -49.51
N GLN A 36 -0.60 -27.30 -49.14
CA GLN A 36 -1.03 -27.17 -47.76
C GLN A 36 -0.14 -28.14 -46.97
N PRO A 37 0.47 -27.69 -45.86
CA PRO A 37 1.29 -28.57 -45.04
C PRO A 37 0.47 -29.83 -44.78
N THR A 38 1.07 -30.99 -45.00
CA THR A 38 0.38 -32.26 -44.79
C THR A 38 -0.17 -32.27 -43.37
N LEU A 39 -1.34 -32.87 -43.15
CA LEU A 39 -1.99 -32.92 -41.83
C LEU A 39 -1.02 -33.36 -40.72
N GLU A 40 -0.08 -34.24 -41.08
CA GLU A 40 1.00 -34.70 -40.20
C GLU A 40 2.03 -33.62 -39.88
N GLN A 41 2.53 -32.86 -40.87
CA GLN A 41 3.42 -31.72 -40.65
C GLN A 41 2.76 -30.64 -39.80
N GLN A 42 1.47 -30.35 -40.05
CA GLN A 42 0.72 -29.40 -39.26
C GLN A 42 0.60 -29.86 -37.80
N ARG A 43 0.34 -31.16 -37.56
CA ARG A 43 0.26 -31.74 -36.21
C ARG A 43 1.60 -31.67 -35.48
N GLN A 44 2.72 -31.91 -36.15
CA GLN A 44 4.06 -31.80 -35.57
C GLN A 44 4.38 -30.37 -35.16
N LEU A 45 4.12 -29.39 -36.04
CA LEU A 45 4.33 -27.97 -35.74
C LEU A 45 3.51 -27.52 -34.52
N PHE A 46 2.26 -27.98 -34.40
CA PHE A 46 1.44 -27.71 -33.24
C PHE A 46 1.99 -28.33 -31.95
N GLN A 47 2.58 -29.52 -32.02
CA GLN A 47 3.20 -30.18 -30.86
C GLN A 47 4.47 -29.46 -30.40
N GLU A 48 5.35 -29.09 -31.33
CA GLU A 48 6.56 -28.33 -31.04
C GLU A 48 6.22 -26.98 -30.42
N ARG A 49 5.28 -26.25 -31.03
CA ARG A 49 4.81 -24.97 -30.50
C ARG A 49 4.19 -25.11 -29.11
N LYS A 50 3.47 -26.19 -28.85
CA LYS A 50 2.92 -26.48 -27.52
C LYS A 50 4.06 -26.65 -26.49
N GLN A 51 5.06 -27.47 -26.80
CA GLN A 51 6.20 -27.70 -25.89
C GLN A 51 6.98 -26.40 -25.62
N GLU A 52 7.25 -25.59 -26.65
CA GLU A 52 7.93 -24.31 -26.49
C GLU A 52 7.15 -23.34 -25.59
N ILE A 53 5.81 -23.35 -25.66
CA ILE A 53 4.97 -22.55 -24.77
C ILE A 53 5.03 -23.12 -23.35
N GLU A 54 4.88 -24.43 -23.17
CA GLU A 54 4.96 -25.10 -21.87
C GLU A 54 6.29 -24.79 -21.16
N ASP A 55 7.42 -24.95 -21.83
CA ASP A 55 8.75 -24.69 -21.25
C ASP A 55 8.94 -23.23 -20.86
N ARG A 56 8.53 -22.28 -21.73
CA ARG A 56 8.61 -20.85 -21.41
C ARG A 56 7.72 -20.47 -20.24
N THR A 57 6.54 -21.08 -20.12
CA THR A 57 5.62 -20.85 -19.01
C THR A 57 6.22 -21.34 -17.68
N ILE A 58 6.82 -22.54 -17.65
CA ILE A 58 7.50 -23.03 -16.44
C ILE A 58 8.66 -22.11 -16.06
N GLN A 59 9.55 -21.79 -17.00
CA GLN A 59 10.67 -20.89 -16.72
C GLN A 59 10.22 -19.50 -16.25
N SER A 60 9.07 -19.01 -16.74
CA SER A 60 8.50 -17.75 -16.28
C SER A 60 8.00 -17.83 -14.83
N THR A 61 7.36 -18.94 -14.46
CA THR A 61 6.87 -19.13 -13.08
C THR A 61 8.03 -19.32 -12.11
N GLU A 62 9.07 -20.08 -12.47
CA GLU A 62 10.28 -20.26 -11.65
C GLU A 62 10.99 -18.91 -11.38
N ARG A 63 11.15 -18.08 -12.42
CA ARG A 63 11.71 -16.71 -12.24
C ARG A 63 10.83 -15.86 -11.33
N SER A 64 9.51 -15.96 -11.47
CA SER A 64 8.57 -15.21 -10.64
C SER A 64 8.66 -15.63 -9.17
N ILE A 65 8.81 -16.93 -8.89
CA ILE A 65 9.02 -17.44 -7.53
C ILE A 65 10.32 -16.85 -6.93
N SER A 66 11.41 -16.85 -7.69
CA SER A 66 12.67 -16.25 -7.22
C SER A 66 12.48 -14.77 -6.85
N LEU A 67 11.84 -13.99 -7.72
CA LEU A 67 11.57 -12.57 -7.47
C LEU A 67 10.67 -12.36 -6.25
N LEU A 68 9.68 -13.23 -6.03
CA LEU A 68 8.81 -13.16 -4.85
C LEU A 68 9.58 -13.45 -3.57
N ARG A 69 10.50 -14.43 -3.57
CA ARG A 69 11.36 -14.72 -2.42
C ARG A 69 12.33 -13.58 -2.13
N ASP A 70 12.94 -12.99 -3.17
CA ASP A 70 13.80 -11.82 -3.02
C ASP A 70 13.02 -10.63 -2.45
N SER A 71 11.78 -10.43 -2.92
CA SER A 71 10.87 -9.40 -2.40
C SER A 71 10.49 -9.65 -0.94
N GLU A 72 10.28 -10.91 -0.55
CA GLU A 72 9.98 -11.29 0.85
C GLU A 72 11.16 -10.95 1.75
N GLN A 73 12.38 -11.29 1.34
CA GLN A 73 13.59 -10.95 2.09
C GLN A 73 13.78 -9.44 2.26
N VAL A 74 13.61 -8.67 1.19
CA VAL A 74 13.68 -7.20 1.26
C VAL A 74 12.57 -6.64 2.16
N GLY A 75 11.36 -7.20 2.08
CA GLY A 75 10.23 -6.83 2.94
C GLY A 75 10.52 -7.06 4.43
N ILE A 76 11.10 -8.22 4.78
CA ILE A 76 11.51 -8.54 6.15
C ILE A 76 12.58 -7.57 6.65
N ALA A 77 13.64 -7.34 5.86
CA ALA A 77 14.68 -6.40 6.24
C ALA A 77 14.13 -4.97 6.42
N THR A 78 13.14 -4.58 5.61
CA THR A 78 12.44 -3.30 5.75
C THR A 78 11.63 -3.25 7.06
N ALA A 79 10.94 -4.34 7.41
CA ALA A 79 10.19 -4.42 8.66
C ALA A 79 11.10 -4.28 9.89
N GLU A 80 12.26 -4.95 9.88
CA GLU A 80 13.27 -4.83 10.94
C GLU A 80 13.77 -3.38 11.10
N GLU A 81 14.04 -2.69 10.00
CA GLU A 81 14.47 -1.29 10.05
C GLU A 81 13.34 -0.36 10.54
N LEU A 82 12.09 -0.59 10.15
CA LEU A 82 10.95 0.18 10.68
C LEU A 82 10.82 -0.02 12.20
N LEU A 83 10.97 -1.24 12.71
CA LEU A 83 10.95 -1.47 14.17
C LEU A 83 12.07 -0.71 14.88
N ARG A 84 13.27 -0.70 14.32
CA ARG A 84 14.40 0.07 14.86
C ARG A 84 14.15 1.58 14.80
N GLN A 85 13.49 2.08 13.76
CA GLN A 85 13.10 3.50 13.65
C GLN A 85 12.04 3.86 14.69
N ARG A 86 11.02 3.01 14.87
CA ARG A 86 10.02 3.17 15.92
C ARG A 86 10.64 3.33 17.30
N GLU A 87 11.59 2.47 17.64
CA GLU A 87 12.27 2.53 18.95
C GLU A 87 13.03 3.86 19.14
N GLN A 88 13.59 4.43 18.08
CA GLN A 88 14.24 5.74 18.12
C GLN A 88 13.22 6.87 18.34
N LEU A 89 12.06 6.80 17.68
CA LEU A 89 10.97 7.75 17.90
C LEU A 89 10.45 7.67 19.34
N GLU A 90 10.23 6.47 19.88
CA GLU A 90 9.77 6.30 21.27
C GLU A 90 10.77 6.83 22.30
N ARG A 91 12.09 6.64 22.06
CA ARG A 91 13.13 7.26 22.89
C ARG A 91 13.10 8.79 22.79
N THR A 92 12.85 9.32 21.60
CA THR A 92 12.77 10.78 21.39
C THR A 92 11.55 11.36 22.10
N ASP A 93 10.41 10.69 22.01
CA ASP A 93 9.18 11.07 22.71
C ASP A 93 9.38 11.14 24.23
N LYS A 94 9.98 10.10 24.83
CA LYS A 94 10.33 10.08 26.26
C LYS A 94 11.27 11.22 26.66
N ARG A 95 12.31 11.49 25.87
CA ARG A 95 13.23 12.61 26.12
C ARG A 95 12.52 13.96 26.07
N LEU A 96 11.55 14.12 25.16
CA LEU A 96 10.76 15.35 25.08
C LEU A 96 9.83 15.51 26.30
N ASP A 97 9.29 14.42 26.84
CA ASP A 97 8.54 14.46 28.10
C ASP A 97 9.43 14.89 29.27
N GLU A 98 10.65 14.33 29.37
CA GLU A 98 11.64 14.72 30.38
C GLU A 98 12.05 16.19 30.25
N ILE A 99 12.27 16.67 29.01
CA ILE A 99 12.55 18.07 28.73
C ILE A 99 11.39 18.95 29.19
N ASN A 100 10.15 18.63 28.78
CA ASN A 100 8.98 19.41 29.16
C ASN A 100 8.76 19.44 30.69
N GLN A 101 8.98 18.31 31.38
CA GLN A 101 8.95 18.25 32.84
C GLN A 101 10.05 19.11 33.48
N THR A 102 11.28 19.02 32.96
CA THR A 102 12.42 19.81 33.42
C THR A 102 12.17 21.30 33.23
N LEU A 103 11.59 21.70 32.10
CA LEU A 103 11.21 23.08 31.84
C LEU A 103 10.16 23.58 32.82
N ARG A 104 9.15 22.77 33.19
CA ARG A 104 8.19 23.16 34.24
C ARG A 104 8.87 23.41 35.58
N PHE A 105 9.85 22.60 35.94
CA PHE A 105 10.63 22.78 37.17
C PHE A 105 11.55 24.00 37.09
N SER A 106 12.23 24.19 35.95
CA SER A 106 13.02 25.40 35.64
C SER A 106 12.19 26.68 35.80
N GLN A 107 10.93 26.69 35.32
CA GLN A 107 10.05 27.85 35.50
C GLN A 107 9.78 28.16 36.97
N LYS A 108 9.57 27.13 37.81
CA LYS A 108 9.39 27.32 39.26
C LYS A 108 10.64 27.95 39.89
N HIS A 109 11.83 27.52 39.49
CA HIS A 109 13.08 28.13 39.94
C HIS A 109 13.25 29.57 39.48
N ILE A 110 12.99 29.86 38.20
CA ILE A 110 13.03 31.23 37.66
C ILE A 110 12.07 32.14 38.45
N ASN A 111 10.86 31.65 38.75
CA ASN A 111 9.88 32.39 39.57
C ASN A 111 10.37 32.59 41.01
N GLY A 112 11.01 31.57 41.61
CA GLY A 112 11.63 31.66 42.93
C GLY A 112 12.75 32.71 42.97
N ILE A 113 13.64 32.72 41.98
CA ILE A 113 14.71 33.71 41.82
C ILE A 113 14.11 35.11 41.71
N LYS A 114 13.12 35.32 40.82
CA LYS A 114 12.40 36.60 40.72
C LYS A 114 11.85 37.06 42.07
N SER A 115 11.28 36.15 42.86
CA SER A 115 10.74 36.47 44.19
C SER A 115 11.84 36.91 45.16
N VAL A 116 12.96 36.18 45.25
CA VAL A 116 14.06 36.51 46.18
C VAL A 116 14.72 37.84 45.82
N PHE A 117 14.96 38.10 44.53
CA PHE A 117 15.49 39.39 44.07
C PHE A 117 14.48 40.53 44.28
N SER A 118 13.18 40.29 44.11
CA SER A 118 12.13 41.28 44.40
C SER A 118 12.04 41.60 45.90
N SER A 119 12.11 40.58 46.75
CA SER A 119 12.13 40.76 48.22
C SER A 119 13.40 41.47 48.68
N LEU A 120 14.56 41.16 48.10
CA LEU A 120 15.80 41.88 48.39
C LEU A 120 15.72 43.34 47.93
N LYS A 121 15.13 43.59 46.75
CA LYS A 121 14.91 44.96 46.26
C LYS A 121 13.93 45.73 47.16
N ASN A 122 12.80 45.13 47.59
CA ASN A 122 11.85 45.77 48.51
C ASN A 122 12.45 45.96 49.93
N TYR A 123 13.36 45.10 50.35
CA TYR A 123 14.04 45.23 51.63
C TYR A 123 15.12 46.32 51.61
N ILE A 124 15.83 46.48 50.49
CA ILE A 124 16.85 47.51 50.29
C ILE A 124 16.22 48.87 49.91
N SER A 125 15.06 48.85 49.24
CA SER A 125 14.24 50.02 48.90
C SER A 125 13.13 50.19 49.94
N GLY A 126 13.47 50.70 51.13
CA GLY A 126 12.49 50.88 52.21
C GLY A 126 11.21 51.66 51.81
N ARG A 127 10.04 51.12 52.24
CA ARG A 127 8.62 51.61 52.13
C ARG A 127 8.03 51.59 50.70
N ASN A 128 6.75 51.25 50.45
CA ASN A 128 5.51 51.31 51.25
C ASN A 128 4.47 50.25 50.78
N ASP A 129 3.45 50.05 51.61
CA ASP A 129 2.09 49.51 51.37
C ASP A 129 1.81 47.99 51.33
N SER A 130 1.23 47.56 52.45
CA SER A 130 0.29 46.46 52.62
C SER A 130 -0.97 46.64 51.77
N ASN A 131 -1.30 45.66 50.92
CA ASN A 131 -2.69 45.41 50.57
C ASN A 131 -2.92 43.93 50.23
N SER A 132 -3.73 43.29 51.06
CA SER A 132 -4.38 42.00 50.82
C SER A 132 -5.70 42.23 50.09
N PRO A 133 -6.13 41.34 49.19
CA PRO A 133 -7.55 41.13 48.94
C PRO A 133 -8.00 39.75 49.41
N SER A 134 -9.04 39.79 50.23
CA SER A 134 -9.91 38.73 50.71
C SER A 134 -10.99 38.34 49.68
N LEU A 135 -11.48 37.09 49.78
CA LEU A 135 -12.84 36.60 49.46
C LEU A 135 -13.32 36.74 47.98
N SER A 136 -14.16 35.88 47.39
CA SER A 136 -15.20 34.99 47.89
C SER A 136 -15.79 34.12 46.76
N SER A 137 -16.18 32.89 47.10
CA SER A 137 -17.45 32.18 46.81
C SER A 137 -18.02 31.92 45.40
N SER A 138 -18.69 30.74 45.33
CA SER A 138 -19.87 30.33 44.53
C SER A 138 -19.55 29.42 43.34
N SER A 139 -19.74 28.10 43.43
CA SER A 139 -20.98 27.28 43.43
C SER A 139 -21.67 27.18 42.07
N SER A 140 -21.71 25.99 41.49
CA SER A 140 -22.95 25.35 40.98
C SER A 140 -22.67 23.97 40.39
N SER A 141 -23.70 23.15 40.55
CA SER A 141 -23.87 21.73 40.26
C SER A 141 -24.03 21.40 38.77
N THR A 142 -23.78 20.13 38.42
CA THR A 142 -24.77 19.15 37.90
C THR A 142 -24.12 18.20 36.88
N GLN A 143 -24.03 16.92 37.25
CA GLN A 143 -23.83 15.74 36.39
C GLN A 143 -25.18 15.37 35.74
N PRO A 144 -25.25 14.71 34.55
CA PRO A 144 -25.22 13.24 34.60
C PRO A 144 -24.68 12.47 33.36
N SER A 145 -24.22 11.26 33.69
CA SER A 145 -24.47 9.93 33.07
C SER A 145 -23.83 9.50 31.73
N ASN A 146 -22.90 8.57 31.93
CA ASN A 146 -22.36 7.45 31.14
C ASN A 146 -23.23 6.73 30.08
N ALA A 147 -22.56 6.43 28.95
CA ALA A 147 -22.36 5.15 28.22
C ALA A 147 -23.41 4.01 28.22
N THR A 148 -23.63 3.41 27.03
CA THR A 148 -23.66 1.94 26.70
C THR A 148 -23.99 1.74 25.18
N ILE A 149 -23.04 1.26 24.35
CA ILE A 149 -22.88 -0.08 23.69
C ILE A 149 -23.73 -0.36 22.41
N LEU A 150 -22.97 -0.54 21.31
CA LEU A 150 -23.05 -1.46 20.16
C LEU A 150 -24.38 -2.13 19.76
N GLU A 151 -24.83 -1.88 18.52
CA GLU A 151 -25.44 -2.90 17.65
C GLU A 151 -25.30 -2.49 16.17
N ASN A 152 -24.27 -2.99 15.49
CA ASN A 152 -24.15 -2.91 14.03
C ASN A 152 -24.27 -4.33 13.47
N LYS A 153 -25.46 -4.65 12.97
CA LYS A 153 -25.77 -5.87 12.23
C LYS A 153 -25.44 -5.63 10.75
N TYR A 154 -24.35 -6.21 10.26
CA TYR A 154 -24.08 -6.32 8.83
C TYR A 154 -24.57 -7.69 8.36
N ASP A 155 -25.73 -7.72 7.70
CA ASP A 155 -26.15 -8.84 6.86
C ASP A 155 -25.27 -8.86 5.60
N TYR A 156 -24.39 -9.86 5.50
CA TYR A 156 -23.67 -10.19 4.27
C TYR A 156 -24.43 -11.31 3.55
N ASP A 157 -25.39 -10.94 2.71
CA ASP A 157 -26.02 -11.86 1.75
C ASP A 157 -25.91 -11.27 0.35
N CYS A 158 -24.75 -11.46 -0.29
CA CYS A 158 -24.54 -11.01 -1.67
C CYS A 158 -23.59 -11.90 -2.47
N TYR A 159 -23.67 -13.23 -2.37
CA TYR A 159 -22.89 -14.14 -3.24
C TYR A 159 -23.56 -15.50 -3.55
N GLU A 160 -24.85 -15.53 -3.87
CA GLU A 160 -25.52 -16.79 -4.30
C GLU A 160 -25.99 -16.79 -5.76
N ASN A 161 -25.84 -15.69 -6.53
CA ASN A 161 -26.40 -15.61 -7.89
C ASN A 161 -25.45 -15.00 -8.93
N HIS A 162 -24.22 -15.52 -9.07
CA HIS A 162 -23.32 -15.12 -10.16
C HIS A 162 -23.22 -16.23 -11.23
N PRO A 163 -23.36 -15.94 -12.54
CA PRO A 163 -23.37 -16.93 -13.62
C PRO A 163 -22.07 -17.74 -13.80
N ALA A 164 -21.03 -17.43 -13.02
CA ALA A 164 -19.75 -18.14 -13.02
C ALA A 164 -19.78 -19.49 -12.28
N THR A 165 -20.76 -19.75 -11.42
CA THR A 165 -20.87 -21.02 -10.65
C THR A 165 -21.68 -22.10 -11.37
N ARG A 166 -22.33 -21.77 -12.50
CA ARG A 166 -23.19 -22.71 -13.26
C ARG A 166 -22.42 -23.59 -14.27
N ILE A 167 -21.12 -23.37 -14.44
CA ILE A 167 -20.27 -24.05 -15.45
C ILE A 167 -19.51 -25.25 -14.85
N ARG A 168 -19.84 -25.69 -13.63
CA ARG A 168 -19.26 -26.90 -13.02
C ARG A 168 -20.23 -28.08 -13.08
N GLY A 169 -20.66 -28.45 -14.29
CA GLY A 169 -21.64 -29.52 -14.50
C GLY A 169 -21.53 -30.31 -15.80
N LEU A 170 -20.44 -30.15 -16.57
CA LEU A 170 -20.23 -30.86 -17.84
C LEU A 170 -18.79 -31.38 -17.99
N GLU A 171 -18.34 -32.18 -17.02
CA GLU A 171 -17.05 -32.86 -17.09
C GLU A 171 -17.30 -34.38 -17.12
N ASN A 172 -17.56 -34.92 -18.32
CA ASN A 172 -17.43 -36.36 -18.59
C ASN A 172 -17.33 -36.54 -20.12
N ASN A 173 -16.17 -37.00 -20.58
CA ASN A 173 -15.81 -37.35 -21.98
C ASN A 173 -15.02 -36.32 -22.80
N ILE A 174 -13.80 -36.00 -22.34
CA ILE A 174 -12.70 -35.68 -23.26
C ILE A 174 -11.62 -36.76 -23.07
N PRO A 175 -11.25 -37.52 -24.11
CA PRO A 175 -10.22 -38.55 -23.99
C PRO A 175 -8.88 -37.91 -23.61
N LYS A 176 -8.39 -38.35 -22.44
CA LYS A 176 -7.16 -37.93 -21.76
C LYS A 176 -5.93 -38.44 -22.51
N GLN A 177 -5.62 -37.88 -23.68
CA GLN A 177 -4.37 -38.15 -24.39
C GLN A 177 -3.42 -36.95 -24.32
N THR A 178 -2.38 -37.09 -23.51
CA THR A 178 -0.96 -36.70 -23.72
C THR A 178 -0.28 -36.72 -22.35
N SER A 179 0.43 -37.81 -22.02
CA SER A 179 1.12 -37.96 -20.73
C SER A 179 2.17 -36.87 -20.45
N GLY A 180 2.69 -36.18 -21.47
CA GLY A 180 3.57 -35.01 -21.29
C GLY A 180 2.86 -33.78 -20.73
N SER A 181 1.58 -33.57 -21.07
CA SER A 181 0.82 -32.39 -20.65
C SER A 181 0.42 -32.44 -19.17
N LYS A 182 0.30 -33.64 -18.59
CA LYS A 182 0.02 -33.81 -17.16
C LYS A 182 1.21 -33.37 -16.31
N ASN A 183 2.42 -33.81 -16.66
CA ASN A 183 3.64 -33.43 -15.94
C ASN A 183 3.90 -31.92 -15.99
N PHE A 184 3.61 -31.28 -17.13
CA PHE A 184 3.63 -29.82 -17.25
C PHE A 184 2.59 -29.18 -16.33
N SER A 185 1.33 -29.62 -16.39
CA SER A 185 0.25 -29.06 -15.58
C SER A 185 0.53 -29.19 -14.08
N ASP A 186 1.00 -30.36 -13.62
CA ASP A 186 1.28 -30.61 -12.22
C ASP A 186 2.42 -29.71 -11.71
N ARG A 187 3.47 -29.50 -12.51
CA ARG A 187 4.57 -28.58 -12.19
C ARG A 187 4.13 -27.12 -12.20
N LEU A 188 3.32 -26.74 -13.19
CA LEU A 188 2.78 -25.39 -13.27
C LEU A 188 1.90 -25.10 -12.06
N ASP A 189 0.99 -26.00 -11.70
CA ASP A 189 0.11 -25.84 -10.53
C ASP A 189 0.92 -25.76 -9.23
N ALA A 190 1.96 -26.58 -9.07
CA ALA A 190 2.86 -26.49 -7.92
C ALA A 190 3.55 -25.12 -7.84
N ASN A 191 4.09 -24.62 -8.96
CA ASN A 191 4.71 -23.30 -9.02
C ASN A 191 3.71 -22.18 -8.71
N LEU A 192 2.51 -22.25 -9.29
CA LEU A 192 1.45 -21.26 -9.05
C LEU A 192 0.99 -21.27 -7.59
N GLN A 193 0.90 -22.44 -6.97
CA GLN A 193 0.56 -22.55 -5.54
C GLN A 193 1.64 -21.93 -4.66
N GLU A 194 2.93 -22.14 -4.98
CA GLU A 194 4.03 -21.50 -4.28
C GLU A 194 4.01 -19.98 -4.45
N MET A 195 3.79 -19.50 -5.68
CA MET A 195 3.63 -18.06 -5.95
C MET A 195 2.46 -17.48 -5.15
N HIS A 196 1.30 -18.15 -5.12
CA HIS A 196 0.15 -17.72 -4.35
C HIS A 196 0.45 -17.61 -2.84
N SER A 197 1.15 -18.60 -2.28
CA SER A 197 1.59 -18.56 -0.89
C SER A 197 2.54 -17.39 -0.63
N SER A 198 3.54 -17.19 -1.50
CA SER A 198 4.52 -16.11 -1.39
C SER A 198 3.87 -14.73 -1.49
N ILE A 199 2.94 -14.54 -2.42
CA ILE A 199 2.15 -13.30 -2.56
C ILE A 199 1.29 -13.07 -1.32
N SER A 200 0.69 -14.12 -0.74
CA SER A 200 -0.10 -13.98 0.48
C SER A 200 0.75 -13.52 1.67
N LYS A 201 1.97 -14.06 1.81
CA LYS A 201 2.93 -13.59 2.82
C LYS A 201 3.37 -12.14 2.57
N LEU A 202 3.72 -11.80 1.33
CA LEU A 202 4.07 -10.44 0.93
C LEU A 202 2.95 -9.44 1.22
N LYS A 203 1.69 -9.84 1.01
CA LYS A 203 0.53 -9.03 1.38
C LYS A 203 0.44 -8.83 2.89
N GLY A 204 0.68 -9.89 3.67
CA GLY A 204 0.74 -9.80 5.13
C GLY A 204 1.80 -8.81 5.59
N LEU A 205 3.05 -8.98 5.10
CA LEU A 205 4.16 -8.06 5.36
C LEU A 205 3.82 -6.64 4.93
N ALA A 206 3.28 -6.42 3.73
CA ALA A 206 2.91 -5.09 3.26
C ALA A 206 1.85 -4.42 4.17
N SER A 207 0.88 -5.20 4.66
CA SER A 207 -0.12 -4.69 5.61
C SER A 207 0.50 -4.32 6.96
N GLU A 208 1.40 -5.15 7.49
CA GLU A 208 2.11 -4.89 8.74
C GLU A 208 3.01 -3.66 8.63
N LEU A 209 3.77 -3.54 7.52
CA LEU A 209 4.59 -2.38 7.19
C LEU A 209 3.73 -1.11 7.10
N SER A 210 2.57 -1.17 6.45
CA SER A 210 1.65 -0.02 6.37
C SER A 210 1.16 0.41 7.75
N ASN A 211 0.70 -0.53 8.57
CA ASN A 211 0.23 -0.23 9.92
C ASN A 211 1.34 0.35 10.81
N GLU A 212 2.57 -0.15 10.67
CA GLU A 212 3.72 0.36 11.41
C GLU A 212 4.09 1.79 10.96
N ILE A 213 4.05 2.08 9.66
CA ILE A 213 4.25 3.44 9.13
C ILE A 213 3.18 4.40 9.65
N ASP A 214 1.91 4.01 9.62
CA ASP A 214 0.80 4.82 10.15
C ASP A 214 1.00 5.09 11.66
N GLY A 215 1.37 4.07 12.44
CA GLY A 215 1.67 4.22 13.86
C GLY A 215 2.88 5.13 14.14
N GLN A 216 3.92 5.08 13.29
CA GLN A 216 5.06 5.99 13.40
C GLN A 216 4.69 7.43 13.01
N ASN A 217 3.82 7.63 12.02
CA ASN A 217 3.33 8.95 11.64
C ASN A 217 2.60 9.63 12.81
N ASP A 218 1.74 8.90 13.51
CA ASP A 218 1.05 9.42 14.71
C ASP A 218 2.04 9.79 15.83
N LEU A 219 3.09 8.97 16.02
CA LEU A 219 4.15 9.25 16.99
C LEU A 219 4.97 10.49 16.60
N ILE A 220 5.26 10.69 15.31
CA ILE A 220 5.95 11.87 14.80
C ILE A 220 5.14 13.14 15.05
N ILE A 221 3.81 13.10 14.87
CA ILE A 221 2.94 14.25 15.19
C ILE A 221 3.05 14.59 16.67
N THR A 222 2.94 13.58 17.55
CA THR A 222 3.07 13.76 19.00
C THR A 222 4.43 14.36 19.40
N ILE A 223 5.52 13.84 18.83
CA ILE A 223 6.88 14.35 19.03
C ILE A 223 7.00 15.80 18.55
N THR A 224 6.39 16.13 17.41
CA THR A 224 6.40 17.48 16.85
C THR A 224 5.72 18.47 17.79
N ASP A 225 4.53 18.15 18.28
CA ASP A 225 3.79 18.99 19.24
C ASP A 225 4.58 19.19 20.54
N LYS A 226 5.15 18.11 21.10
CA LYS A 226 5.98 18.19 22.32
C LYS A 226 7.25 19.01 22.09
N THR A 227 7.83 18.94 20.90
CA THR A 227 9.02 19.72 20.51
C THR A 227 8.68 21.20 20.42
N GLU A 228 7.57 21.57 19.77
CA GLU A 228 7.11 22.96 19.69
C GLU A 228 6.83 23.55 21.08
N MET A 229 6.18 22.80 21.96
CA MET A 229 5.93 23.22 23.34
C MET A 229 7.22 23.43 24.13
N ALA A 230 8.21 22.54 23.96
CA ALA A 230 9.51 22.68 24.58
C ALA A 230 10.24 23.93 24.05
N ASP A 231 10.24 24.16 22.73
CA ASP A 231 10.91 25.31 22.11
C ASP A 231 10.31 26.65 22.57
N ILE A 232 8.98 26.78 22.56
CA ILE A 232 8.29 27.97 23.06
C ILE A 232 8.64 28.23 24.53
N THR A 233 8.64 27.18 25.35
CA THR A 233 8.93 27.29 26.79
C THR A 233 10.40 27.66 27.04
N ILE A 234 11.34 27.03 26.34
CA ILE A 234 12.77 27.36 26.41
C ILE A 234 12.98 28.82 26.00
N SER A 235 12.42 29.25 24.87
CA SER A 235 12.52 30.62 24.37
C SER A 235 11.99 31.65 25.37
N LYS A 236 10.87 31.35 26.03
CA LYS A 236 10.32 32.21 27.09
C LYS A 236 11.24 32.26 28.30
N GLN A 237 11.70 31.11 28.80
CA GLN A 237 12.58 31.03 29.96
C GLN A 237 13.93 31.71 29.73
N ASN A 238 14.49 31.57 28.53
CA ASN A 238 15.74 32.21 28.17
C ASN A 238 15.61 33.75 28.19
N LYS A 239 14.51 34.29 27.63
CA LYS A 239 14.20 35.73 27.72
C LYS A 239 14.03 36.20 29.17
N GLU A 240 13.36 35.41 30.01
CA GLU A 240 13.18 35.75 31.43
C GLU A 240 14.50 35.75 32.20
N MET A 241 15.35 34.75 31.95
CA MET A 241 16.66 34.63 32.58
C MET A 241 17.58 35.79 32.18
N GLN A 242 17.61 36.16 30.90
CA GLN A 242 18.36 37.33 30.42
C GLN A 242 17.93 38.62 31.14
N ARG A 243 16.61 38.82 31.36
CA ARG A 243 16.12 39.98 32.12
C ARG A 243 16.53 39.98 33.58
N ILE A 244 16.71 38.80 34.20
CA ILE A 244 17.20 38.68 35.58
C ILE A 244 18.70 39.01 35.63
N LEU A 245 19.48 38.58 34.63
CA LEU A 245 20.93 38.78 34.59
C LEU A 245 21.37 40.19 34.16
N GLN A 246 20.54 40.92 33.39
CA GLN A 246 20.85 42.28 32.92
C GLN A 246 20.58 43.39 33.97
N LYS A 247 20.28 43.03 35.23
CA LYS A 247 20.09 43.96 36.36
C LYS A 247 21.02 43.61 37.50
#